data_AF-A0A937SUL3-F1
#
_entry.id   AF-A0A937SUL3-F1
#
_cell.length_a   1.000
_cell.length_b   1.000
_cell.length_c   1.000
_cell.angle_alpha   90.00
_cell.angle_beta   90.00
_cell.angle_gamma   90.00
#
_symmetry.space_group_name_H-M   'P 1'
#
loop_
_entity.id
_entity.type
_entity.pdbx_description
1 polymer ?
#
loop_
_entity_poly.entity_id
_entity_poly.type
_entity_poly.pdbx_seq_one_letter_code
_entity_poly.pdbx_strand_id
1 'polypeptide(L)'
;MTDPFTPRPLFRTIPHPRRACNNQIFLRKHQDYNKLPENSQKIHKKLNQPQRFGVETKKTVNRPGNIKKWDSVAWFEELEKRRGQEEAKIVRKMEQWATGGPFQFRWSSRRKDDRATFWMFLTSEPPCRLLGFRLDGKIEIRFGDLMKFRPFNEEGFRRSLTDRLNRIAGINLSEALKLTGYPSVPISAIKDEGDATSFFETIEWCIKEIKEAKID
;
A
#
# COMPACT_ATOMS: atom_id res chain seq x y z
N MET A 1 -14.27 1.18 32.52
CA MET A 1 -13.59 0.70 31.28
C MET A 1 -14.24 1.42 30.11
N THR A 2 -13.55 2.40 29.53
CA THR A 2 -14.01 3.12 28.33
C THR A 2 -13.62 2.32 27.10
N ASP A 3 -14.58 2.02 26.25
CA ASP A 3 -14.39 1.34 24.96
C ASP A 3 -13.39 2.12 24.09
N PRO A 4 -12.22 1.56 23.75
CA PRO A 4 -11.22 2.24 22.92
C PRO A 4 -11.70 2.49 21.49
N PHE A 5 -12.81 1.87 21.07
CA PHE A 5 -13.45 2.07 19.75
C PHE A 5 -14.52 3.16 19.75
N THR A 6 -14.75 3.84 20.87
CA THR A 6 -15.57 5.06 20.85
C THR A 6 -14.85 6.08 19.95
N PRO A 7 -15.48 6.59 18.87
CA PRO A 7 -14.87 7.59 18.02
C PRO A 7 -14.47 8.79 18.89
N ARG A 8 -13.16 8.96 19.11
CA ARG A 8 -12.66 10.06 19.91
C ARG A 8 -12.85 11.34 19.10
N PRO A 9 -13.39 12.42 19.69
CA PRO A 9 -13.34 13.72 19.05
C PRO A 9 -11.88 14.05 18.74
N LEU A 10 -11.61 14.34 17.47
CA LEU A 10 -10.29 14.74 17.02
C LEU A 10 -9.87 15.98 17.82
N PHE A 11 -8.67 15.93 18.41
CA PHE A 11 -7.86 17.00 18.99
C PHE A 11 -7.98 17.34 20.50
N ARG A 12 -6.87 17.11 21.21
CA ARG A 12 -6.17 18.17 21.96
C ARG A 12 -4.73 18.24 21.47
N THR A 13 -4.30 19.45 21.10
CA THR A 13 -2.99 19.77 20.55
C THR A 13 -1.90 19.62 21.61
N ILE A 14 -0.87 18.81 21.33
CA ILE A 14 0.41 18.85 22.05
C ILE A 14 1.41 19.55 21.12
N PRO A 15 2.03 20.67 21.53
CA PRO A 15 3.03 21.34 20.70
C PRO A 15 4.27 20.45 20.58
N HIS A 16 4.72 20.17 19.36
CA HIS A 16 6.04 19.60 19.09
C HIS A 16 7.03 20.68 18.65
N PRO A 17 8.31 20.56 19.02
CA PRO A 17 9.34 21.56 18.72
C PRO A 17 9.68 21.56 17.23
N ARG A 18 9.67 22.75 16.62
CA ARG A 18 10.09 22.99 15.23
C ARG A 18 11.55 22.56 15.06
N ARG A 19 11.82 21.61 14.16
CA ARG A 19 13.17 21.34 13.68
C ARG A 19 13.49 22.26 12.51
N ALA A 20 14.50 23.10 12.70
CA ALA A 20 15.19 23.79 11.63
C ALA A 20 16.09 22.80 10.88
N CYS A 21 15.94 22.72 9.57
CA CYS A 21 16.97 22.16 8.69
C CYS A 21 17.33 23.21 7.64
N ASN A 22 18.46 23.86 7.88
CA ASN A 22 19.29 24.41 6.82
C ASN A 22 19.77 23.24 5.95
N ASN A 23 19.71 23.37 4.62
CA ASN A 23 20.89 23.19 3.80
C ASN A 23 20.70 23.74 2.39
N GLN A 24 21.64 24.60 2.07
CA GLN A 24 21.86 25.28 0.80
C GLN A 24 22.89 24.42 0.02
N ILE A 25 22.85 24.54 -1.32
CA ILE A 25 23.93 24.21 -2.28
C ILE A 25 24.03 22.73 -2.73
N PHE A 26 23.54 22.43 -3.93
CA PHE A 26 24.43 22.12 -5.07
C PHE A 26 23.66 22.16 -6.42
N LEU A 27 24.17 22.96 -7.35
CA LEU A 27 23.68 23.15 -8.72
C LEU A 27 24.73 22.59 -9.71
N ARG A 28 24.22 21.98 -10.78
CA ARG A 28 24.85 21.73 -12.11
C ARG A 28 25.96 20.67 -12.25
N LYS A 29 25.71 19.70 -13.15
CA LYS A 29 26.29 19.55 -14.52
C LYS A 29 25.63 18.31 -15.17
N HIS A 30 24.73 18.47 -16.14
CA HIS A 30 24.94 18.43 -17.60
C HIS A 30 25.70 17.19 -18.14
N GLN A 31 24.96 16.44 -18.98
CA GLN A 31 25.32 15.89 -20.30
C GLN A 31 26.70 15.23 -20.47
N ASP A 32 26.69 13.94 -20.80
CA ASP A 32 27.27 13.37 -22.04
C ASP A 32 27.43 11.85 -21.91
N TYR A 33 26.58 11.08 -22.58
CA TYR A 33 26.78 9.64 -22.83
C TYR A 33 26.51 9.35 -24.30
N ASN A 34 27.47 9.72 -25.14
CA ASN A 34 27.66 9.20 -26.49
C ASN A 34 29.17 8.95 -26.65
N LYS A 35 29.58 7.67 -26.67
CA LYS A 35 30.80 7.15 -27.29
C LYS A 35 30.91 5.64 -27.00
N LEU A 36 30.40 4.83 -27.92
CA LEU A 36 30.86 3.46 -28.13
C LEU A 36 32.03 3.52 -29.13
N PRO A 37 33.11 2.72 -28.96
CA PRO A 37 34.03 2.46 -30.05
C PRO A 37 33.58 1.28 -30.90
N GLU A 38 33.58 1.50 -32.21
CA GLU A 38 33.63 0.49 -33.26
C GLU A 38 34.89 -0.38 -33.10
N ASN A 39 34.77 -1.68 -33.35
CA ASN A 39 35.64 -2.49 -34.23
C ASN A 39 35.80 -3.93 -33.71
N SER A 40 34.96 -4.85 -34.20
CA SER A 40 35.28 -6.28 -34.31
C SER A 40 34.28 -6.98 -35.24
N GLN A 41 34.37 -6.68 -36.54
CA GLN A 41 33.81 -7.54 -37.57
C GLN A 41 34.93 -8.40 -38.18
N LYS A 42 34.79 -9.72 -38.02
CA LYS A 42 34.93 -10.77 -39.04
C LYS A 42 35.41 -12.05 -38.36
N ILE A 43 34.57 -13.08 -38.39
CA ILE A 43 34.94 -14.46 -38.73
C ILE A 43 33.64 -15.23 -39.04
N HIS A 44 33.51 -15.52 -40.33
CA HIS A 44 32.86 -16.65 -40.99
C HIS A 44 31.33 -16.89 -40.90
N LYS A 45 30.70 -16.60 -42.04
CA LYS A 45 29.53 -17.26 -42.63
C LYS A 45 29.53 -18.79 -42.43
N LYS A 46 28.41 -19.34 -41.97
CA LYS A 46 27.80 -20.56 -42.54
C LYS A 46 26.27 -20.46 -42.45
N LEU A 47 25.63 -20.71 -43.58
CA LEU A 47 24.19 -20.87 -43.78
C LEU A 47 23.59 -21.89 -42.79
N ASN A 48 22.39 -21.64 -42.28
CA ASN A 48 21.18 -22.41 -42.59
C ASN A 48 19.97 -22.03 -41.72
N GLN A 49 18.89 -21.62 -42.41
CA GLN A 49 17.46 -21.73 -42.08
C GLN A 49 16.91 -21.10 -40.77
N PRO A 50 15.80 -20.33 -40.82
CA PRO A 50 15.14 -19.83 -39.62
C PRO A 50 14.30 -20.94 -38.97
N GLN A 51 14.82 -21.57 -37.91
CA GLN A 51 13.96 -22.23 -36.93
C GLN A 51 13.18 -21.15 -36.18
N ARG A 52 11.96 -20.88 -36.65
CA ARG A 52 10.93 -20.23 -35.85
C ARG A 52 10.57 -21.19 -34.71
N PHE A 53 11.23 -21.06 -33.57
CA PHE A 53 10.66 -21.54 -32.30
C PHE A 53 9.46 -20.66 -31.99
N GLY A 54 8.30 -21.06 -32.52
CA GLY A 54 7.02 -20.66 -31.97
C GLY A 54 6.95 -21.22 -30.57
N VAL A 55 7.35 -20.41 -29.57
CA VAL A 55 6.82 -20.61 -28.23
C VAL A 55 5.33 -20.29 -28.36
N GLU A 56 4.53 -21.33 -28.55
CA GLU A 56 3.12 -21.29 -28.22
C GLU A 56 3.04 -20.88 -26.75
N THR A 57 2.96 -19.57 -26.52
CA THR A 57 2.32 -19.09 -25.32
C THR A 57 0.91 -19.63 -25.43
N LYS A 58 0.63 -20.72 -24.71
CA LYS A 58 -0.75 -21.13 -24.41
C LYS A 58 -1.39 -19.90 -23.79
N LYS A 59 -2.07 -19.09 -24.61
CA LYS A 59 -3.04 -18.13 -24.14
C LYS A 59 -4.05 -18.98 -23.40
N THR A 60 -3.96 -18.96 -22.08
CA THR A 60 -4.95 -19.56 -21.22
C THR A 60 -6.28 -18.96 -21.64
N VAL A 61 -7.12 -19.77 -22.27
CA VAL A 61 -8.47 -19.36 -22.69
C VAL A 61 -9.20 -18.97 -21.42
N ASN A 62 -9.30 -17.67 -21.20
CA ASN A 62 -9.93 -17.09 -20.03
C ASN A 62 -11.43 -17.34 -20.19
N ARG A 63 -11.92 -18.47 -19.66
CA ARG A 63 -13.37 -18.74 -19.62
C ARG A 63 -14.05 -17.49 -19.01
N PRO A 64 -15.19 -17.04 -19.54
CA PRO A 64 -15.93 -15.93 -18.96
C PRO A 64 -16.52 -16.38 -17.61
N GLY A 65 -15.68 -16.50 -16.58
CA GLY A 65 -16.13 -16.67 -15.21
C GLY A 65 -17.02 -15.49 -14.84
N ASN A 66 -18.13 -15.78 -14.16
CA ASN A 66 -19.08 -14.78 -13.72
C ASN A 66 -18.34 -13.66 -13.00
N ILE A 67 -18.37 -12.46 -13.60
CA ILE A 67 -17.79 -11.26 -13.01
C ILE A 67 -18.59 -10.96 -11.75
N LYS A 68 -18.05 -11.26 -10.57
CA LYS A 68 -18.70 -10.93 -9.31
C LYS A 68 -18.55 -9.43 -9.05
N LYS A 69 -19.68 -8.76 -8.82
CA LYS A 69 -19.69 -7.41 -8.27
C LYS A 69 -19.51 -7.55 -6.76
N TRP A 70 -18.48 -6.91 -6.22
CA TRP A 70 -18.22 -6.91 -4.79
C TRP A 70 -18.82 -5.65 -4.17
N ASP A 71 -19.74 -5.85 -3.23
CA ASP A 71 -20.18 -4.84 -2.25
C ASP A 71 -19.64 -5.24 -0.86
N SER A 72 -19.97 -4.45 0.17
CA SER A 72 -19.51 -4.71 1.53
C SER A 72 -19.95 -6.10 2.02
N VAL A 73 -21.23 -6.44 1.87
CA VAL A 73 -21.80 -7.71 2.36
C VAL A 73 -21.12 -8.90 1.68
N ALA A 74 -21.12 -8.95 0.35
CA ALA A 74 -20.55 -10.07 -0.40
C ALA A 74 -19.04 -10.22 -0.18
N TRP A 75 -18.31 -9.10 0.02
CA TRP A 75 -16.87 -9.14 0.25
C TRP A 75 -16.54 -9.69 1.64
N PHE A 76 -17.25 -9.26 2.69
CA PHE A 76 -17.04 -9.76 4.05
C PHE A 76 -17.45 -11.23 4.22
N GLU A 77 -18.56 -11.66 3.62
CA GLU A 77 -18.96 -13.08 3.61
C GLU A 77 -17.88 -13.96 2.97
N GLU A 78 -17.28 -13.50 1.87
CA GLU A 78 -16.21 -14.23 1.20
C GLU A 78 -14.92 -14.23 2.02
N LEU A 79 -14.58 -13.12 2.68
CA LEU A 79 -13.42 -13.06 3.58
C LEU A 79 -13.60 -14.05 4.74
N GLU A 80 -14.77 -14.04 5.40
CA GLU A 80 -15.09 -14.94 6.50
C GLU A 80 -15.03 -16.41 6.05
N LYS A 81 -15.59 -16.73 4.89
CA LYS A 81 -15.51 -18.08 4.31
C LYS A 81 -14.08 -18.55 4.09
N ARG A 82 -13.17 -17.66 3.69
CA ARG A 82 -11.78 -18.01 3.33
C ARG A 82 -10.81 -17.99 4.49
N ARG A 83 -11.01 -17.05 5.41
CA ARG A 83 -10.04 -16.67 6.45
C ARG A 83 -10.57 -16.87 7.86
N GLY A 84 -11.87 -17.13 8.00
CA GLY A 84 -12.54 -17.29 9.28
C GLY A 84 -13.05 -15.98 9.86
N GLN A 85 -13.80 -16.11 10.95
CA GLN A 85 -14.47 -15.00 11.62
C GLN A 85 -13.52 -13.97 12.23
N GLU A 86 -12.36 -14.40 12.72
CA GLU A 86 -11.45 -13.51 13.44
C GLU A 86 -10.81 -12.47 12.50
N GLU A 87 -10.28 -12.88 11.34
CA GLU A 87 -9.75 -11.92 10.35
C GLU A 87 -10.87 -10.99 9.83
N ALA A 88 -12.08 -11.50 9.62
CA ALA A 88 -13.22 -10.69 9.20
C ALA A 88 -13.64 -9.65 10.27
N LYS A 89 -13.65 -10.03 11.55
CA LYS A 89 -13.94 -9.12 12.67
C LYS A 89 -12.92 -7.98 12.73
N ILE A 90 -11.63 -8.25 12.54
CA ILE A 90 -10.59 -7.21 12.52
C ILE A 90 -10.86 -6.18 11.42
N VAL A 91 -11.14 -6.62 10.20
CA VAL A 91 -11.41 -5.72 9.07
C VAL A 91 -12.73 -4.94 9.28
N ARG A 92 -13.75 -5.53 9.89
CA ARG A 92 -14.98 -4.81 10.27
C ARG A 92 -14.71 -3.72 11.31
N LYS A 93 -13.90 -4.02 12.34
CA LYS A 93 -13.50 -3.02 13.34
C LYS A 93 -12.76 -1.85 12.70
N MET A 94 -11.89 -2.12 11.73
CA MET A 94 -11.22 -1.07 10.94
C MET A 94 -12.21 -0.19 10.18
N GLU A 95 -13.16 -0.78 9.47
CA GLU A 95 -14.20 -0.04 8.74
C GLU A 95 -15.04 0.81 9.70
N GLN A 96 -15.45 0.26 10.84
CA GLN A 96 -16.21 0.97 11.88
C GLN A 96 -15.42 2.15 12.44
N TRP A 97 -14.17 1.95 12.85
CA TRP A 97 -13.29 3.01 13.34
C TRP A 97 -13.13 4.15 12.32
N ALA A 98 -12.96 3.81 11.03
CA ALA A 98 -12.78 4.81 9.99
C ALA A 98 -14.10 5.47 9.50
N THR A 99 -15.27 4.94 9.84
CA THR A 99 -16.58 5.49 9.39
C THR A 99 -16.85 6.91 9.94
N GLY A 100 -16.27 7.27 11.09
CA GLY A 100 -16.37 8.63 11.66
C GLY A 100 -15.26 9.60 11.21
N GLY A 101 -14.32 9.14 10.41
CA GLY A 101 -13.12 9.88 10.03
C GLY A 101 -13.16 10.46 8.61
N PRO A 102 -12.04 11.06 8.14
CA PRO A 102 -11.91 11.59 6.79
C PRO A 102 -11.65 10.46 5.78
N PHE A 103 -12.44 9.39 5.79
CA PHE A 103 -12.18 8.21 4.98
C PHE A 103 -13.26 7.96 3.93
N GLN A 104 -12.85 7.36 2.81
CA GLN A 104 -13.74 6.76 1.84
C GLN A 104 -13.39 5.30 1.65
N PHE A 105 -14.41 4.50 1.39
CA PHE A 105 -14.27 3.07 1.15
C PHE A 105 -14.69 2.72 -0.26
N ARG A 106 -13.96 1.81 -0.91
CA ARG A 106 -14.37 1.24 -2.20
C ARG A 106 -14.04 -0.23 -2.27
N TRP A 107 -14.89 -0.99 -2.94
CA TRP A 107 -14.66 -2.39 -3.23
C TRP A 107 -14.20 -2.54 -4.66
N SER A 108 -13.22 -3.40 -4.89
CA SER A 108 -12.78 -3.71 -6.24
C SER A 108 -13.95 -4.29 -7.01
N SER A 109 -14.43 -3.56 -8.02
CA SER A 109 -15.49 -4.07 -8.87
C SER A 109 -14.90 -4.97 -9.95
N ARG A 110 -15.67 -5.98 -10.36
CA ARG A 110 -15.41 -6.81 -11.54
C ARG A 110 -14.16 -7.70 -11.49
N ARG A 111 -13.82 -8.22 -10.31
CA ARG A 111 -12.72 -9.21 -10.15
C ARG A 111 -13.29 -10.62 -10.07
N LYS A 112 -12.63 -11.57 -10.74
CA LYS A 112 -12.97 -13.00 -10.75
C LYS A 112 -12.25 -13.80 -9.66
N ASP A 113 -11.28 -13.20 -8.97
CA ASP A 113 -10.20 -13.90 -8.29
C ASP A 113 -10.08 -13.55 -6.79
N ASP A 114 -9.11 -14.20 -6.14
CA ASP A 114 -8.59 -13.99 -4.79
C ASP A 114 -8.00 -12.59 -4.54
N ARG A 115 -8.03 -11.71 -5.55
CA ARG A 115 -7.49 -10.36 -5.50
C ARG A 115 -8.56 -9.30 -5.40
N ALA A 116 -9.80 -9.65 -5.02
CA ALA A 116 -10.77 -8.63 -4.68
C ALA A 116 -10.28 -7.88 -3.44
N THR A 117 -10.36 -6.55 -3.49
CA THR A 117 -9.77 -5.66 -2.50
C THR A 117 -10.81 -4.67 -1.98
N PHE A 118 -10.92 -4.59 -0.66
CA PHE A 118 -11.55 -3.49 0.06
C PHE A 118 -10.50 -2.40 0.28
N TRP A 119 -10.72 -1.24 -0.35
CA TRP A 119 -9.80 -0.11 -0.34
C TRP A 119 -10.25 0.94 0.66
N MET A 120 -9.30 1.42 1.46
CA MET A 120 -9.48 2.56 2.35
C MET A 120 -8.69 3.76 1.81
N PHE A 121 -9.41 4.87 1.60
CA PHE A 121 -8.87 6.12 1.09
C PHE A 121 -8.94 7.20 2.16
N LEU A 122 -7.95 8.09 2.19
CA LEU A 122 -8.09 9.40 2.79
C LEU A 122 -8.92 10.29 1.86
N THR A 123 -9.96 10.91 2.39
CA THR A 123 -10.75 11.97 1.76
C THR A 123 -9.87 13.23 1.68
N SER A 124 -9.08 13.30 0.63
CA SER A 124 -8.21 14.41 0.28
C SER A 124 -8.37 14.68 -1.20
N GLU A 125 -7.93 15.85 -1.68
CA GLU A 125 -7.76 16.05 -3.12
C GLU A 125 -6.28 16.10 -3.55
N PRO A 126 -5.86 15.22 -4.48
CA PRO A 126 -6.57 14.00 -4.95
C PRO A 126 -6.75 12.96 -3.81
N PRO A 127 -7.63 11.94 -3.93
CA PRO A 127 -7.82 10.95 -2.87
C PRO A 127 -6.58 10.07 -2.70
N CYS A 128 -6.15 9.85 -1.46
CA CYS A 128 -4.99 9.00 -1.16
C CYS A 128 -5.44 7.58 -0.81
N ARG A 129 -5.04 6.57 -1.58
CA ARG A 129 -5.19 5.16 -1.15
C ARG A 129 -4.21 4.90 -0.03
N LEU A 130 -4.69 4.57 1.16
CA LEU A 130 -3.85 4.26 2.31
C LEU A 130 -3.62 2.76 2.42
N LEU A 131 -4.71 1.99 2.41
CA LEU A 131 -4.70 0.55 2.63
C LEU A 131 -5.56 -0.21 1.61
N GLY A 132 -5.21 -1.46 1.35
CA GLY A 132 -6.04 -2.41 0.62
C GLY A 132 -6.13 -3.75 1.34
N PHE A 133 -7.31 -4.12 1.80
CA PHE A 133 -7.58 -5.42 2.41
C PHE A 133 -7.98 -6.42 1.34
N ARG A 134 -7.32 -7.56 1.27
CA ARG A 134 -7.51 -8.57 0.22
C ARG A 134 -8.16 -9.83 0.75
N LEU A 135 -8.93 -10.51 -0.09
CA LEU A 135 -9.57 -11.79 0.22
C LEU A 135 -8.58 -12.92 0.55
N ASP A 136 -7.31 -12.79 0.14
CA ASP A 136 -6.23 -13.72 0.49
C ASP A 136 -5.63 -13.46 1.88
N GLY A 137 -6.25 -12.60 2.69
CA GLY A 137 -5.87 -12.36 4.08
C GLY A 137 -4.71 -11.37 4.23
N LYS A 138 -4.51 -10.48 3.25
CA LYS A 138 -3.40 -9.50 3.24
C LYS A 138 -3.89 -8.06 3.35
N ILE A 139 -3.11 -7.24 4.03
CA ILE A 139 -3.26 -5.78 4.11
C ILE A 139 -2.13 -5.16 3.27
N GLU A 140 -2.47 -4.54 2.14
CA GLU A 140 -1.54 -3.76 1.33
C GLU A 140 -1.32 -2.37 1.95
N ILE A 141 -0.06 -2.03 2.24
CA ILE A 141 0.35 -0.67 2.62
C ILE A 141 0.72 0.09 1.36
N ARG A 142 0.03 1.18 1.05
CA ARG A 142 0.07 1.80 -0.29
C ARG A 142 1.16 2.87 -0.44
N PHE A 143 2.42 2.54 -0.16
CA PHE A 143 3.53 3.52 -0.25
C PHE A 143 3.61 4.23 -1.60
N GLY A 144 3.45 3.52 -2.72
CA GLY A 144 3.44 4.15 -4.04
C GLY A 144 2.33 5.19 -4.26
N ASP A 145 1.22 5.11 -3.51
CA ASP A 145 0.18 6.16 -3.50
C ASP A 145 0.50 7.26 -2.49
N LEU A 146 1.03 6.92 -1.30
CA LEU A 146 1.48 7.87 -0.29
C LEU A 146 2.57 8.83 -0.81
N MET A 147 3.45 8.37 -1.70
CA MET A 147 4.52 9.18 -2.30
C MET A 147 4.03 10.43 -3.05
N LYS A 148 2.74 10.47 -3.41
CA LYS A 148 2.12 11.62 -4.09
C LYS A 148 1.75 12.74 -3.11
N PHE A 149 1.92 12.51 -1.81
CA PHE A 149 1.49 13.41 -0.74
C PHE A 149 2.68 13.77 0.13
N ARG A 150 2.87 15.06 0.41
CA ARG A 150 3.80 15.48 1.47
C ARG A 150 3.28 15.02 2.84
N PRO A 151 4.18 14.66 3.79
CA PRO A 151 5.63 14.56 3.64
C PRO A 151 6.11 13.18 3.15
N PHE A 152 5.18 12.27 2.81
CA PHE A 152 5.50 10.90 2.39
C PHE A 152 6.08 10.77 0.98
N ASN A 153 6.26 11.86 0.24
CA ASN A 153 7.16 11.94 -0.92
C ASN A 153 8.63 11.76 -0.50
N GLU A 154 8.98 12.07 0.75
CA GLU A 154 10.29 11.84 1.33
C GLU A 154 10.41 10.42 1.93
N GLU A 155 11.55 9.78 1.71
CA GLU A 155 11.76 8.40 2.18
C GLU A 155 11.76 8.29 3.71
N GLY A 156 12.27 9.30 4.42
CA GLY A 156 12.35 9.30 5.89
C GLY A 156 11.00 9.12 6.58
N PHE A 157 9.92 9.71 6.03
CA PHE A 157 8.58 9.52 6.54
C PHE A 157 8.02 8.12 6.25
N ARG A 158 8.35 7.55 5.08
CA ARG A 158 7.97 6.16 4.75
C ARG A 158 8.71 5.15 5.64
N ARG A 159 9.97 5.40 5.99
CA ARG A 159 10.71 4.63 7.00
C ARG A 159 10.07 4.76 8.37
N SER A 160 9.75 5.98 8.80
CA SER A 160 9.07 6.21 10.09
C SER A 160 7.71 5.49 10.19
N LEU A 161 6.94 5.43 9.10
CA LEU A 161 5.71 4.63 9.04
C LEU A 161 6.00 3.13 9.16
N THR A 162 7.03 2.65 8.46
CA THR A 162 7.48 1.26 8.53
C THR A 162 7.90 0.88 9.95
N ASP A 163 8.69 1.72 10.62
CA ASP A 163 9.14 1.49 11.99
C ASP A 163 7.98 1.43 12.98
N ARG A 164 6.98 2.31 12.83
CA ARG A 164 5.78 2.29 13.67
C ARG A 164 4.98 1.00 13.46
N LEU A 165 4.79 0.57 12.21
CA LEU A 165 4.10 -0.68 11.90
C LEU A 165 4.86 -1.90 12.43
N ASN A 166 6.19 -1.93 12.32
CA ASN A 166 7.03 -3.03 12.79
C ASN A 166 7.10 -3.17 14.32
N ARG A 167 6.61 -2.18 15.09
CA ARG A 167 6.47 -2.30 16.55
C ARG A 167 5.31 -3.22 16.96
N ILE A 168 4.38 -3.50 16.05
CA ILE A 168 3.24 -4.38 16.29
C ILE A 168 3.68 -5.83 16.15
N ALA A 169 3.41 -6.65 17.16
CA ALA A 169 3.95 -7.99 17.22
C ALA A 169 3.39 -8.88 16.10
N GLY A 170 4.26 -9.28 15.17
CA GLY A 170 3.88 -10.12 14.01
C GLY A 170 3.79 -9.35 12.70
N ILE A 171 3.91 -8.02 12.72
CA ILE A 171 4.17 -7.22 11.52
C ILE A 171 5.68 -7.14 11.27
N ASN A 172 6.10 -7.53 10.06
CA ASN A 172 7.48 -7.37 9.61
C ASN A 172 7.51 -6.88 8.16
N LEU A 173 7.62 -5.57 8.02
CA LEU A 173 7.95 -4.86 6.79
C LEU A 173 9.47 -4.66 6.78
N SER A 174 10.19 -5.62 6.21
CA SER A 174 11.65 -5.59 6.11
C SER A 174 12.18 -4.29 5.47
N GLU A 175 13.37 -3.82 5.85
CA GLU A 175 14.02 -2.68 5.18
C GLU A 175 14.38 -2.94 3.72
N ALA A 176 14.55 -4.21 3.31
CA ALA A 176 14.76 -4.57 1.90
C ALA A 176 13.51 -4.33 1.03
N LEU A 177 12.38 -4.05 1.67
CA LEU A 177 11.10 -3.90 1.03
C LEU A 177 11.02 -2.53 0.35
N LYS A 178 10.59 -2.51 -0.91
CA LYS A 178 10.50 -1.29 -1.70
C LYS A 178 9.52 -0.31 -1.07
N LEU A 179 10.04 0.75 -0.44
CA LEU A 179 9.28 1.91 0.09
C LEU A 179 8.60 2.75 -1.00
N THR A 180 8.58 2.25 -2.24
CA THR A 180 7.89 2.82 -3.40
C THR A 180 6.79 1.91 -3.95
N GLY A 181 6.66 0.70 -3.39
CA GLY A 181 5.71 -0.33 -3.83
C GLY A 181 4.48 -0.43 -2.94
N TYR A 182 3.95 -1.65 -2.86
CA TYR A 182 2.77 -2.00 -2.07
C TYR A 182 3.05 -3.24 -1.21
N PRO A 183 3.92 -3.12 -0.18
CA PRO A 183 4.10 -4.18 0.81
C PRO A 183 2.77 -4.74 1.30
N SER A 184 2.79 -6.00 1.73
CA SER A 184 1.64 -6.56 2.42
C SER A 184 2.05 -7.28 3.69
N VAL A 185 1.18 -7.18 4.70
CA VAL A 185 1.24 -7.96 5.94
C VAL A 185 -0.01 -8.83 6.04
N PRO A 186 0.04 -10.00 6.70
CA PRO A 186 -1.17 -10.80 6.88
C PRO A 186 -2.12 -10.11 7.88
N ILE A 187 -3.43 -10.22 7.68
CA ILE A 187 -4.44 -9.69 8.62
C ILE A 187 -4.27 -10.37 9.99
N SER A 188 -3.93 -11.65 10.00
CA SER A 188 -3.61 -12.43 11.20
C SER A 188 -2.36 -11.98 11.95
N ALA A 189 -1.58 -11.02 11.43
CA ALA A 189 -0.53 -10.36 12.23
C ALA A 189 -1.12 -9.47 13.33
N ILE A 190 -2.38 -9.05 13.21
CA ILE A 190 -3.10 -8.27 14.23
C ILE A 190 -3.84 -9.29 15.10
N LYS A 191 -3.26 -9.65 16.26
CA LYS A 191 -3.74 -10.80 17.03
C LYS A 191 -4.80 -10.45 18.04
N ASP A 192 -4.66 -9.27 18.63
CA ASP A 192 -5.51 -8.82 19.72
C ASP A 192 -5.91 -7.35 19.53
N GLU A 193 -6.65 -6.85 20.52
CA GLU A 193 -7.16 -5.49 20.53
C GLU A 193 -6.05 -4.44 20.60
N GLY A 194 -4.96 -4.73 21.32
CA GLY A 194 -3.82 -3.82 21.45
C GLY A 194 -3.05 -3.67 20.15
N ASP A 195 -2.86 -4.77 19.41
CA ASP A 195 -2.28 -4.73 18.06
C ASP A 195 -3.15 -3.90 17.10
N ALA A 196 -4.48 -4.09 17.16
CA ALA A 196 -5.42 -3.35 16.31
C ALA A 196 -5.38 -1.85 16.61
N THR A 197 -5.40 -1.47 17.90
CA THR A 197 -5.27 -0.07 18.33
C THR A 197 -3.95 0.53 17.86
N SER A 198 -2.83 -0.16 18.05
CA SER A 198 -1.51 0.31 17.62
C SER A 198 -1.43 0.50 16.10
N PHE A 199 -2.08 -0.39 15.34
CA PHE A 199 -2.20 -0.26 13.90
C PHE A 199 -3.00 1.00 13.53
N PHE A 200 -4.14 1.24 14.17
CA PHE A 200 -4.99 2.41 13.88
C PHE A 200 -4.28 3.72 14.22
N GLU A 201 -3.65 3.81 15.40
CA GLU A 201 -2.88 4.99 15.81
C GLU A 201 -1.73 5.29 14.83
N THR A 202 -1.12 4.25 14.26
CA THR A 202 -0.09 4.42 13.22
C THR A 202 -0.65 5.02 11.93
N ILE A 203 -1.84 4.59 11.51
CA ILE A 203 -2.54 5.17 10.35
C ILE A 203 -3.03 6.60 10.65
N GLU A 204 -3.53 6.88 11.86
CA GLU A 204 -3.90 8.24 12.29
C GLU A 204 -2.72 9.19 12.24
N TRP A 205 -1.56 8.75 12.74
CA TRP A 205 -0.32 9.52 12.65
C TRP A 205 0.01 9.84 11.20
N CYS A 206 -0.02 8.86 10.29
CA CYS A 206 0.22 9.09 8.86
C CYS A 206 -0.71 10.17 8.27
N ILE A 207 -2.00 10.12 8.62
CA ILE A 207 -2.99 11.09 8.16
C ILE A 207 -2.73 12.47 8.73
N LYS A 208 -2.36 12.55 10.02
CA LYS A 208 -2.02 13.80 10.68
C LYS A 208 -0.86 14.49 9.96
N GLU A 209 0.21 13.77 9.67
CA GLU A 209 1.37 14.31 8.93
C GLU A 209 0.96 14.80 7.53
N ILE A 210 0.12 14.06 6.80
CA ILE A 210 -0.38 14.49 5.48
C ILE A 210 -1.21 15.78 5.60
N LYS A 211 -2.04 15.91 6.62
CA LYS A 211 -2.88 17.09 6.83
C LYS A 211 -2.04 18.31 7.23
N GLU A 212 -1.09 18.15 8.14
CA GLU A 212 -0.22 19.24 8.59
C GLU A 212 0.66 19.77 7.45
N ALA A 213 1.16 18.90 6.58
CA ALA A 213 1.96 19.32 5.41
C ALA A 213 1.15 20.00 4.29
N LYS A 214 -0.19 19.93 4.33
CA LYS A 214 -1.08 20.62 3.38
C LYS A 214 -1.45 22.04 3.79
N ILE A 215 -1.08 22.48 5.00
CA ILE A 215 -1.39 23.81 5.54
C ILE A 215 -0.38 24.87 5.03
N ASP A 216 0.62 24.48 4.24
CA ASP A 216 1.51 25.37 3.48
C ASP A 216 0.88 25.81 2.15
#